data_AF-A0A3D6DQ30-F1
#
_entry.id   AF-A0A3D6DQ30-F1
#
_cell.length_a   1.000
_cell.length_b   1.000
_cell.length_c   1.000
_cell.angle_alpha   90.00
_cell.angle_beta   90.00
_cell.angle_gamma   90.00
#
_symmetry.space_group_name_H-M   'P 1'
#
loop_
_entity.id
_entity.type
_entity.pdbx_description
1 polymer ?
#
loop_
_entity_poly.entity_id
_entity_poly.type
_entity_poly.pdbx_seq_one_letter_code
_entity_poly.pdbx_strand_id
1 'polypeptide(L)'
;MRQCCRWPFLQRFVGATGQLIDRHGIALVPGSAGTRHAFIAIDDVATALIRAVDHPALKNATRYLAGPEVLSWKEVASLFSEVLGRPVRVLSVPGMVFRMQQVLMRPFSAAAANVMGLNWLASETLPVQADGTLALLGVSPIGARQFLAEKAALAP
;
A
#
# COMPACT_ATOMS: atom_id res chain seq x y z
N MET A 1 -15.05 27.47 -1.76
CA MET A 1 -14.70 26.09 -2.17
C MET A 1 -13.51 26.12 -3.13
N ARG A 2 -12.27 26.07 -2.62
CA ARG A 2 -11.03 25.89 -3.40
C ARG A 2 -10.02 25.13 -2.52
N GLN A 3 -10.09 23.81 -2.52
CA GLN A 3 -9.11 22.93 -1.83
C GLN A 3 -8.63 21.75 -2.71
N CYS A 4 -8.86 21.76 -4.04
CA CYS A 4 -8.61 20.58 -4.88
C CYS A 4 -7.12 20.19 -5.13
N CYS A 5 -6.14 21.05 -4.84
CA CYS A 5 -4.75 20.81 -5.27
C CYS A 5 -3.70 21.00 -4.17
N ARG A 6 -3.92 20.46 -2.98
CA ARG A 6 -2.91 20.57 -1.89
C ARG A 6 -1.74 19.57 -2.05
N TRP A 7 -1.82 18.60 -2.97
CA TRP A 7 -0.74 17.62 -3.25
C TRP A 7 -0.54 17.33 -4.76
N PRO A 8 -0.15 18.33 -5.56
CA PRO A 8 -0.07 18.21 -7.03
C PRO A 8 0.94 17.16 -7.50
N PHE A 9 2.05 16.99 -6.77
CA PHE A 9 3.04 15.96 -7.09
C PHE A 9 2.48 14.55 -6.88
N LEU A 10 1.87 14.29 -5.72
CA LEU A 10 1.32 12.97 -5.39
C LEU A 10 0.22 12.57 -6.38
N GLN A 11 -0.68 13.50 -6.72
CA GLN A 11 -1.73 13.27 -7.70
C GLN A 11 -1.16 12.92 -9.08
N ARG A 12 -0.14 13.67 -9.55
CA ARG A 12 0.55 13.36 -10.81
C ARG A 12 1.27 12.03 -10.77
N PHE A 13 1.96 11.73 -9.68
CA PHE A 13 2.67 10.47 -9.50
C PHE A 13 1.71 9.28 -9.53
N VAL A 14 0.64 9.32 -8.74
CA VAL A 14 -0.40 8.28 -8.70
C VAL A 14 -1.09 8.14 -10.05
N GLY A 15 -1.39 9.25 -10.74
CA GLY A 15 -1.98 9.20 -12.09
C GLY A 15 -1.06 8.55 -13.12
N ALA A 16 0.26 8.77 -13.03
CA ALA A 16 1.24 8.20 -13.94
C ALA A 16 1.56 6.73 -13.66
N THR A 17 1.63 6.32 -12.39
CA THR A 17 2.01 4.96 -12.00
C THR A 17 0.81 4.02 -11.80
N GLY A 18 -0.34 4.54 -11.35
CA GLY A 18 -1.52 3.76 -11.05
C GLY A 18 -2.20 3.14 -12.27
N GLN A 19 -2.09 3.78 -13.44
CA GLN A 19 -2.69 3.26 -14.68
C GLN A 19 -1.86 2.17 -15.37
N LEU A 20 -0.68 1.83 -14.85
CA LEU A 20 0.23 0.90 -15.53
C LEU A 20 -0.29 -0.54 -15.51
N ILE A 21 -0.91 -0.94 -14.40
CA ILE A 21 -1.60 -2.23 -14.29
C ILE A 21 -2.84 -2.21 -15.19
N ASP A 22 -3.64 -1.15 -15.12
CA ASP A 22 -4.91 -1.09 -15.81
C ASP A 22 -4.78 -1.01 -17.34
N ARG A 23 -3.76 -0.30 -17.85
CA ARG A 23 -3.54 -0.11 -19.29
C ARG A 23 -2.60 -1.13 -19.91
N HIS A 24 -1.57 -1.55 -19.18
CA HIS A 24 -0.47 -2.37 -19.76
C HIS A 24 -0.31 -3.74 -19.09
N GLY A 25 -1.06 -4.03 -18.01
CA GLY A 25 -0.90 -5.26 -17.24
C GLY A 25 0.47 -5.35 -16.55
N ILE A 26 1.10 -4.20 -16.25
CA ILE A 26 2.44 -4.16 -15.64
C ILE A 26 2.31 -3.66 -14.21
N ALA A 27 2.61 -4.53 -13.25
CA ALA A 27 2.76 -4.17 -11.85
C ALA A 27 4.21 -3.75 -11.60
N LEU A 28 4.45 -2.43 -11.62
CA LEU A 28 5.74 -1.86 -11.22
C LEU A 28 5.82 -1.89 -9.69
N VAL A 29 6.74 -2.68 -9.15
CA VAL A 29 6.85 -2.90 -7.69
C VAL A 29 8.21 -2.49 -7.16
N PRO A 30 8.27 -1.86 -5.97
CA PRO A 30 9.52 -1.57 -5.31
C PRO A 30 10.13 -2.83 -4.68
N GLY A 31 11.43 -3.01 -4.85
CA GLY A 31 12.17 -4.14 -4.31
C GLY A 31 11.97 -5.43 -5.08
N SER A 32 12.45 -6.53 -4.50
CA SER A 32 12.35 -7.87 -5.10
C SER A 32 10.89 -8.30 -5.22
N ALA A 33 10.56 -9.05 -6.26
CA ALA A 33 9.22 -9.64 -6.39
C ALA A 33 8.86 -10.58 -5.21
N GLY A 34 9.86 -11.06 -4.46
CA GLY A 34 9.69 -11.85 -3.24
C GLY A 34 9.54 -11.05 -1.94
N THR A 35 9.67 -9.72 -1.97
CA THR A 35 9.46 -8.87 -0.79
C THR A 35 8.01 -9.04 -0.31
N ARG A 36 7.82 -9.30 0.99
CA ARG A 36 6.52 -9.59 1.59
C ARG A 36 6.01 -8.43 2.42
N HIS A 37 4.70 -8.20 2.37
CA HIS A 37 4.03 -7.16 3.13
C HIS A 37 2.73 -7.69 3.74
N ALA A 38 2.44 -7.27 4.97
CA ALA A 38 1.13 -7.45 5.58
C ALA A 38 0.20 -6.34 5.08
N PHE A 39 -0.45 -6.57 3.93
CA PHE A 39 -1.40 -5.60 3.38
C PHE A 39 -2.65 -5.54 4.25
N ILE A 40 -3.14 -4.32 4.49
CA ILE A 40 -4.37 -4.07 5.25
C ILE A 40 -5.28 -3.16 4.43
N ALA A 41 -6.60 -3.42 4.46
CA ALA A 41 -7.56 -2.55 3.80
C ALA A 41 -7.66 -1.22 4.56
N ILE A 42 -7.81 -0.13 3.81
CA ILE A 42 -7.86 1.21 4.41
C ILE A 42 -9.09 1.39 5.30
N ASP A 43 -10.20 0.73 4.98
CA ASP A 43 -11.44 0.78 5.76
C ASP A 43 -11.30 0.04 7.10
N ASP A 44 -10.52 -1.03 7.14
CA ASP A 44 -10.19 -1.74 8.38
C ASP A 44 -9.32 -0.86 9.29
N VAL A 45 -8.34 -0.14 8.71
CA VAL A 45 -7.52 0.83 9.47
C VAL A 45 -8.40 1.95 10.02
N ALA A 46 -9.29 2.52 9.21
CA ALA A 46 -10.20 3.57 9.66
C ALA A 46 -11.10 3.08 10.80
N THR A 47 -11.68 1.90 10.68
CA THR A 47 -12.50 1.28 11.71
C THR A 47 -11.72 1.01 12.99
N ALA A 48 -10.49 0.47 12.86
CA ALA A 48 -9.61 0.23 13.99
C ALA A 48 -9.25 1.53 14.73
N LEU A 49 -8.90 2.59 13.99
CA LEU A 49 -8.58 3.90 14.58
C LEU A 49 -9.77 4.48 15.35
N ILE A 50 -10.99 4.44 14.79
CA ILE A 50 -12.20 4.92 15.46
C ILE A 50 -12.43 4.16 16.77
N ARG A 51 -12.34 2.83 16.73
CA ARG A 51 -12.56 1.99 17.92
C ARG A 51 -11.45 2.11 18.96
N ALA A 52 -10.25 2.49 18.55
CA ALA A 52 -9.11 2.65 19.44
C ALA A 52 -9.16 3.93 20.29
N VAL A 53 -9.88 4.98 19.85
CA VAL A 53 -9.90 6.30 20.51
C VAL A 53 -10.22 6.20 22.00
N ASP A 54 -11.24 5.43 22.35
CA ASP A 54 -11.73 5.30 23.73
C ASP A 54 -11.37 3.94 24.37
N HIS A 55 -10.50 3.14 23.73
CA HIS A 55 -10.19 1.80 24.20
C HIS A 55 -9.16 1.84 25.35
N PRO A 56 -9.51 1.46 26.59
CA PRO A 56 -8.62 1.64 27.75
C PRO A 56 -7.28 0.91 27.62
N ALA A 57 -7.28 -0.30 27.05
CA ALA A 57 -6.08 -1.10 26.85
C ALA A 57 -5.11 -0.58 25.77
N LEU A 58 -5.53 0.42 24.98
CA LEU A 58 -4.74 1.03 23.90
C LEU A 58 -4.22 2.43 24.26
N LYS A 59 -4.59 2.95 25.42
CA LYS A 59 -4.13 4.26 25.88
C LYS A 59 -2.61 4.26 26.05
N ASN A 60 -1.94 5.24 25.44
CA ASN A 60 -0.48 5.40 25.45
C ASN A 60 0.29 4.14 24.98
N ALA A 61 -0.32 3.33 24.12
CA ALA A 61 0.30 2.11 23.59
C ALA A 61 0.60 2.24 22.10
N THR A 62 1.77 1.73 21.69
CA THR A 62 2.06 1.48 20.27
C THR A 62 1.62 0.07 19.92
N ARG A 63 0.84 -0.06 18.86
CA ARG A 63 0.31 -1.33 18.35
C ARG A 63 0.47 -1.42 16.84
N TYR A 64 0.59 -2.64 16.34
CA TYR A 64 0.74 -2.90 14.91
C TYR A 64 -0.60 -3.29 14.30
N LEU A 65 -0.97 -2.60 13.22
CA LEU A 65 -2.10 -3.00 12.38
C LEU A 65 -1.54 -3.75 11.17
N ALA A 66 -1.92 -5.01 11.05
CA ALA A 66 -1.55 -5.89 9.96
C ALA A 66 -2.82 -6.57 9.45
N GLY A 67 -2.97 -6.67 8.14
CA GLY A 67 -4.08 -7.43 7.59
C GLY A 67 -3.87 -8.94 7.70
N PRO A 68 -4.82 -9.74 7.21
CA PRO A 68 -4.89 -11.17 7.49
C PRO A 68 -3.84 -11.98 6.74
N GLU A 69 -3.29 -11.43 5.65
CA GLU A 69 -2.41 -12.14 4.72
C GLU A 69 -1.08 -11.40 4.55
N VAL A 70 0.02 -12.14 4.64
CA VAL A 70 1.36 -11.63 4.33
C VAL A 70 1.71 -12.05 2.91
N LEU A 71 1.65 -11.11 1.97
CA LEU A 71 1.77 -11.39 0.53
C LEU A 71 3.05 -10.79 -0.06
N SER A 72 3.66 -11.54 -0.97
CA SER A 72 4.72 -11.08 -1.86
C SER A 72 4.14 -10.35 -3.06
N TRP A 73 4.95 -9.53 -3.73
CA TRP A 73 4.54 -8.89 -4.99
C TRP A 73 4.13 -9.88 -6.09
N LYS A 74 4.71 -11.10 -6.10
CA LYS A 74 4.28 -12.18 -7.00
C LYS A 74 2.87 -12.66 -6.68
N GLU A 75 2.57 -12.93 -5.41
CA GLU A 75 1.24 -13.36 -4.96
C GLU A 75 0.20 -12.26 -5.26
N VAL A 76 0.55 -11.00 -5.01
CA VAL A 76 -0.31 -9.84 -5.36
C VAL A 76 -0.60 -9.80 -6.86
N ALA A 77 0.42 -9.94 -7.72
CA ALA A 77 0.20 -9.95 -9.17
C ALA A 77 -0.65 -11.14 -9.63
N SER A 78 -0.51 -12.31 -9.00
CA SER A 78 -1.38 -13.47 -9.26
C SER A 78 -2.84 -13.13 -8.93
N LEU A 79 -3.10 -12.55 -7.76
CA LEU A 79 -4.45 -12.14 -7.36
C LEU A 79 -5.05 -11.13 -8.33
N PHE A 80 -4.28 -10.12 -8.75
CA PHE A 80 -4.72 -9.18 -9.78
C PHE A 80 -5.02 -9.87 -11.11
N SER A 81 -4.18 -10.84 -11.52
CA SER A 81 -4.39 -11.58 -12.77
C SER A 81 -5.69 -12.39 -12.75
N GLU A 82 -6.02 -13.00 -11.61
CA GLU A 82 -7.26 -13.76 -11.43
C GLU A 82 -8.50 -12.86 -11.40
N VAL A 83 -8.45 -11.75 -10.65
CA VAL A 83 -9.59 -10.84 -10.51
C VAL A 83 -9.87 -10.07 -11.81
N LEU A 84 -8.82 -9.64 -12.53
CA LEU A 84 -8.97 -8.88 -13.78
C LEU A 84 -9.12 -9.78 -15.02
N GLY A 85 -8.94 -11.09 -14.91
CA GLY A 85 -9.03 -12.04 -16.01
C GLY A 85 -7.96 -11.85 -17.11
N ARG A 86 -6.81 -11.24 -16.79
CA ARG A 86 -5.73 -10.96 -17.75
C ARG A 86 -4.34 -11.10 -17.11
N PRO A 87 -3.29 -11.45 -17.87
CA PRO A 87 -1.96 -11.63 -17.30
C PRO A 87 -1.38 -10.32 -16.77
N VAL A 88 -0.91 -10.34 -15.52
CA VAL A 88 -0.19 -9.22 -14.89
C VAL A 88 1.28 -9.58 -14.70
N ARG A 89 2.17 -8.80 -15.30
CA ARG A 89 3.62 -8.99 -15.21
C ARG A 89 4.21 -8.10 -14.12
N VAL A 90 4.99 -8.69 -13.23
CA VAL A 90 5.73 -7.96 -12.18
C VAL A 90 7.02 -7.39 -12.77
N LEU A 91 7.20 -6.08 -12.68
CA LEU A 91 8.45 -5.40 -12.97
C LEU A 91 9.04 -4.87 -11.66
N SER A 92 10.09 -5.53 -11.21
CA SER A 92 10.79 -5.21 -9.95
C SER A 92 11.81 -4.10 -10.17
N VAL A 93 11.74 -3.05 -9.35
CA VAL A 93 12.70 -1.95 -9.34
C VAL A 93 13.51 -2.01 -8.04
N PRO A 94 14.87 -2.09 -8.09
CA PRO A 94 15.68 -2.16 -6.89
C PRO A 94 15.46 -0.96 -5.95
N GLY A 95 15.41 -1.21 -4.64
CA GLY A 95 15.22 -0.16 -3.61
C GLY A 95 16.23 0.99 -3.71
N MET A 96 17.46 0.69 -4.10
CA MET A 96 18.52 1.69 -4.29
C MET A 96 18.14 2.77 -5.31
N VAL A 97 17.36 2.43 -6.36
CA VAL A 97 16.91 3.41 -7.35
C VAL A 97 16.03 4.47 -6.69
N PHE A 98 15.06 4.05 -5.87
CA PHE A 98 14.20 4.97 -5.13
C PHE A 98 14.98 5.78 -4.10
N ARG A 99 15.97 5.18 -3.45
CA ARG A 99 16.85 5.89 -2.50
C ARG A 99 17.66 6.98 -3.19
N MET A 100 18.21 6.71 -4.37
CA MET A 100 18.95 7.70 -5.17
C MET A 100 18.02 8.82 -5.64
N GLN A 101 16.82 8.48 -6.14
CA GLN A 101 15.81 9.46 -6.54
C GLN A 101 15.38 10.35 -5.37
N GLN A 102 15.21 9.79 -4.17
CA GLN A 102 14.92 10.56 -2.96
C GLN A 102 16.01 11.60 -2.69
N VAL A 103 17.29 11.21 -2.72
CA VAL A 103 18.41 12.14 -2.46
C VAL A 103 18.49 13.22 -3.54
N LEU A 104 18.32 12.84 -4.82
CA LEU A 104 18.37 13.78 -5.93
C LEU A 104 17.21 14.78 -5.92
N MET A 105 16.02 14.35 -5.52
CA MET A 105 14.81 15.19 -5.52
C MET A 105 14.71 16.10 -4.30
N ARG A 106 15.43 15.81 -3.21
CA ARG A 106 15.40 16.59 -1.95
C ARG A 106 15.58 18.10 -2.15
N PRO A 107 16.54 18.59 -2.96
CA PRO A 107 16.75 20.03 -3.15
C PRO A 107 15.60 20.74 -3.88
N PHE A 108 14.83 20.00 -4.70
CA PHE A 108 13.80 20.57 -5.57
C PHE A 108 12.39 20.41 -5.02
N SER A 109 12.12 19.30 -4.32
CA SER A 109 10.80 19.01 -3.78
C SER A 109 10.85 18.01 -2.64
N ALA A 110 10.49 18.48 -1.43
CA ALA A 110 10.29 17.60 -0.27
C ALA A 110 9.17 16.56 -0.52
N ALA A 111 8.09 16.95 -1.23
CA ALA A 111 7.01 16.03 -1.55
C ALA A 111 7.49 14.88 -2.46
N ALA A 112 8.27 15.20 -3.50
CA ALA A 112 8.82 14.19 -4.39
C ALA A 112 9.81 13.26 -3.67
N ALA A 113 10.72 13.83 -2.89
CA ALA A 113 11.64 13.06 -2.07
C ALA A 113 10.91 12.12 -1.08
N ASN A 114 9.84 12.58 -0.43
CA ASN A 114 9.08 11.76 0.51
C ASN A 114 8.38 10.58 -0.18
N VAL A 115 7.80 10.79 -1.37
CA VAL A 115 7.20 9.70 -2.15
C VAL A 115 8.26 8.67 -2.56
N MET A 116 9.45 9.10 -2.98
CA MET A 116 10.55 8.18 -3.28
C MET A 116 11.05 7.44 -2.03
N GLY A 117 11.10 8.13 -0.89
CA GLY A 117 11.42 7.52 0.40
C GLY A 117 10.41 6.43 0.81
N LEU A 118 9.11 6.65 0.59
CA LEU A 118 8.07 5.63 0.82
C LEU A 118 8.23 4.43 -0.11
N ASN A 119 8.58 4.64 -1.39
CA ASN A 119 8.85 3.54 -2.32
C ASN A 119 10.11 2.76 -1.93
N TRP A 120 11.14 3.45 -1.41
CA TRP A 120 12.31 2.78 -0.85
C TRP A 120 11.94 1.93 0.38
N LEU A 121 11.14 2.47 1.30
CA LEU A 121 10.66 1.70 2.46
C LEU A 121 9.86 0.46 2.05
N ALA A 122 8.98 0.59 1.05
CA ALA A 122 8.20 -0.51 0.49
C ALA A 122 9.04 -1.51 -0.34
N SER A 123 10.32 -1.25 -0.56
CA SER A 123 11.21 -2.19 -1.23
C SER A 123 11.76 -3.28 -0.30
N GLU A 124 11.66 -3.05 1.01
CA GLU A 124 12.15 -3.92 2.07
C GLU A 124 10.98 -4.60 2.79
N THR A 125 11.19 -5.84 3.24
CA THR A 125 10.18 -6.57 4.02
C THR A 125 10.04 -5.90 5.37
N LEU A 126 8.89 -5.28 5.63
CA LEU A 126 8.60 -4.68 6.93
C LEU A 126 8.28 -5.78 7.95
N PRO A 127 8.92 -5.79 9.15
CA PRO A 127 8.68 -6.80 10.18
C PRO A 127 7.36 -6.54 10.94
N VAL A 128 6.30 -6.15 10.23
CA VAL A 128 4.99 -5.87 10.83
C VAL A 128 4.25 -7.20 10.95
N GLN A 129 4.08 -7.65 12.19
CA GLN A 129 3.34 -8.86 12.54
C GLN A 129 2.05 -8.45 13.24
N ALA A 130 0.96 -9.15 12.96
CA ALA A 130 -0.29 -8.93 13.66
C ALA A 130 -0.10 -9.24 15.15
N ASP A 131 -0.35 -8.26 16.01
CA ASP A 131 -0.23 -8.38 17.46
C ASP A 131 -1.58 -8.64 18.15
N GLY A 132 -2.61 -8.98 17.37
CA GLY A 132 -3.98 -9.19 17.84
C GLY A 132 -4.79 -7.91 18.05
N THR A 133 -4.25 -6.72 17.76
CA THR A 133 -4.95 -5.45 17.96
C THR A 133 -6.27 -5.35 17.20
N LEU A 134 -6.34 -5.84 15.96
CA LEU A 134 -7.60 -5.87 15.21
C LEU A 134 -8.66 -6.73 15.90
N ALA A 135 -8.27 -7.90 16.42
CA ALA A 135 -9.17 -8.77 17.16
C ALA A 135 -9.64 -8.13 18.48
N LEU A 136 -8.74 -7.46 19.20
CA LEU A 136 -9.07 -6.69 20.41
C LEU A 136 -10.11 -5.59 20.11
N LEU A 137 -10.00 -4.96 18.94
CA LEU A 137 -10.95 -3.94 18.47
C LEU A 137 -12.21 -4.52 17.81
N GLY A 138 -12.34 -5.85 17.75
CA GLY A 138 -13.46 -6.54 17.09
C GLY A 138 -13.54 -6.27 15.59
N VAL A 139 -12.43 -5.92 14.95
CA VAL A 139 -12.33 -5.69 13.51
C VAL A 139 -11.95 -7.00 12.84
N SER A 140 -12.80 -7.48 11.94
CA SER A 140 -12.52 -8.64 11.09
C SER A 140 -11.96 -8.12 9.77
N PRO A 141 -10.64 -8.19 9.55
CA PRO A 141 -10.05 -7.57 8.38
C PRO A 141 -10.38 -8.34 7.12
N ILE A 142 -10.58 -7.62 6.02
CA ILE A 142 -10.86 -8.23 4.73
C ILE A 142 -9.57 -8.71 4.05
N GLY A 143 -9.68 -9.81 3.32
CA GLY A 143 -8.55 -10.38 2.56
C GLY A 143 -8.25 -9.59 1.30
N ALA A 144 -7.04 -9.76 0.76
CA ALA A 144 -6.61 -9.04 -0.44
C ALA A 144 -7.50 -9.36 -1.66
N ARG A 145 -7.93 -10.62 -1.81
CA ARG A 145 -8.85 -11.01 -2.88
C ARG A 145 -10.18 -10.26 -2.81
N GLN A 146 -10.79 -10.22 -1.63
CA GLN A 146 -12.08 -9.55 -1.42
C GLN A 146 -11.96 -8.05 -1.73
N PHE A 147 -10.93 -7.40 -1.19
CA PHE A 147 -10.65 -5.99 -1.46
C PHE A 147 -10.50 -5.72 -2.97
N LEU A 148 -9.76 -6.57 -3.69
CA LEU A 148 -9.59 -6.42 -5.14
C LEU A 148 -10.89 -6.63 -5.92
N ALA A 149 -11.72 -7.61 -5.53
CA ALA A 149 -13.02 -7.85 -6.16
C ALA A 149 -13.97 -6.66 -5.98
N GLU A 150 -14.06 -6.12 -4.76
CA GLU A 150 -14.87 -4.92 -4.47
C GLU A 150 -14.37 -3.71 -5.26
N LYS A 151 -13.04 -3.52 -5.34
CA LYS A 151 -12.45 -2.44 -6.13
C LYS A 151 -12.70 -2.61 -7.63
N ALA A 152 -12.65 -3.83 -8.16
CA ALA A 152 -12.93 -4.10 -9.57
C ALA A 152 -14.39 -3.83 -9.92
N ALA A 153 -15.33 -4.11 -9.00
CA ALA A 153 -16.75 -3.79 -9.17
C ALA A 153 -17.04 -2.27 -9.19
N LEU A 154 -16.15 -1.45 -8.66
CA LEU A 154 -16.24 0.01 -8.67
C LEU A 154 -15.57 0.66 -9.88
N ALA A 155 -14.90 -0.11 -10.75
CA ALA A 155 -14.31 0.42 -11.96
C ALA A 155 -15.42 0.91 -12.92
N PRO A 156 -15.35 2.16 -13.42
CA PRO A 156 -16.36 2.75 -14.30
C PRO A 156 -16.40 2.13 -15.70
#